data_AF-S5N805-F1
#
_entry.id   AF-S5N805-F1
#
_cell.length_a   1.000
_cell.length_b   1.000
_cell.length_c   1.000
_cell.angle_alpha   90.00
_cell.angle_beta   90.00
_cell.angle_gamma   90.00
#
_symmetry.space_group_name_H-M   'P 1'
#
loop_
_entity.id
_entity.type
_entity.pdbx_description
1 polymer ?
#
loop_
_entity_poly.entity_id
_entity_poly.type
_entity_poly.pdbx_seq_one_letter_code
_entity_poly.pdbx_strand_id
1 'polypeptide(L)'
;MSDIYSKFKISLKALISITGVTLLMQSCNIDYAGAYNLIYFPIIIAVFYVFKISENIEYLNRKVSFFLGFILAIVTFLGLSFITFNNGKAISKNYLVSIFILYALTISFERSFQVILKVTDTFANTKINSKNKIIPWQKSFVIILIGWVIYLLPFLPGNTAGDGNTQLDQFFDYGIPMTNHHPYFSTMFEGIIVKFGWYLINGNFGLFMYVVIQMLICCAIYSYCIYRISKFGLPRIISYSLSIIVSLLPYWSFVSETLHKDGLFIAFYALFVLLSTEIVKIILIDKEKVSLKLLVQFTISCLLVSFWRNNGIYCVFPTIVLFIFIQKFRYWKQFLSILIVISFVYVGFSKVVLPILNVPPTEPREALSLPIQQTARYIKEHPKDIKPKEKQILNKEFGDYRIIGEVYDPNISDPTKALLKDNANIKDYLLIWMTMGIRHPKTYFGATFAGTYCYYYPWISAQSFTWAGDISTYHNPNFLNLHYLTTDSIRNVIKSTLLKIVNLPYINFLINYALMIWICILMVAVICTKYNFFYSIPFISNFINLLICIASPVNGNNRYSGCIIFATYCLVAFYLLVLKNGDRKG
;
A
#
# COMPACT_ATOMS: atom_id res chain seq x y z
N MET A 1 -38.69 26.43 18.09
CA MET A 1 -37.55 26.35 19.03
C MET A 1 -36.57 25.22 18.69
N SER A 2 -37.02 24.01 18.32
CA SER A 2 -36.13 22.89 17.94
C SER A 2 -35.22 23.17 16.73
N ASP A 3 -35.74 23.82 15.69
CA ASP A 3 -34.97 24.16 14.47
C ASP A 3 -33.86 25.20 14.70
N ILE A 4 -34.11 26.17 15.57
CA ILE A 4 -33.11 27.18 15.94
C ILE A 4 -31.98 26.52 16.74
N TYR A 5 -32.34 25.60 17.65
CA TYR A 5 -31.37 24.86 18.46
C TYR A 5 -30.51 23.90 17.61
N SER A 6 -31.10 23.19 16.64
CA SER A 6 -30.35 22.36 15.68
C SER A 6 -29.40 23.20 14.82
N LYS A 7 -29.87 24.30 14.23
CA LYS A 7 -29.03 25.22 13.45
C LYS A 7 -27.87 25.78 14.28
N PHE A 8 -28.12 26.17 15.54
CA PHE A 8 -27.09 26.63 16.46
C PHE A 8 -26.04 25.53 16.74
N LYS A 9 -26.49 24.29 16.98
CA LYS A 9 -25.61 23.14 17.23
C LYS A 9 -24.73 22.78 16.02
N ILE A 10 -25.28 22.85 14.80
CA ILE A 10 -24.53 22.69 13.55
C ILE A 10 -23.45 23.77 13.46
N SER A 11 -23.84 25.04 13.58
CA SER A 11 -22.93 26.18 13.47
C SER A 11 -21.81 26.12 14.51
N LEU A 12 -22.13 25.74 15.75
CA LEU A 12 -21.14 25.58 16.82
C LEU A 12 -20.12 24.48 16.50
N LYS A 13 -20.56 23.31 16.03
CA LYS A 13 -19.63 22.20 15.69
C LYS A 13 -18.78 22.51 14.46
N ALA A 14 -19.36 23.18 13.47
CA ALA A 14 -18.63 23.65 12.30
C ALA A 14 -17.54 24.67 12.74
N LEU A 15 -17.91 25.62 13.61
CA LEU A 15 -16.96 26.58 14.17
C LEU A 15 -15.83 25.89 14.95
N ILE A 16 -16.15 24.93 15.82
CA ILE A 16 -15.14 24.14 16.56
C ILE A 16 -14.17 23.45 15.58
N SER A 17 -14.70 22.84 14.52
CA SER A 17 -13.88 22.13 13.52
C SER A 17 -12.94 23.08 12.77
N ILE A 18 -13.46 24.24 12.34
CA ILE A 18 -12.69 25.27 11.63
C ILE A 18 -11.59 25.82 12.54
N THR A 19 -11.93 26.18 13.78
CA THR A 19 -10.95 26.67 14.77
C THR A 19 -9.88 25.63 15.05
N GLY A 20 -10.23 24.35 15.18
CA GLY A 20 -9.28 23.26 15.38
C GLY A 20 -8.29 23.12 14.22
N VAL A 21 -8.73 23.19 12.97
CA VAL A 21 -7.84 23.15 11.80
C VAL A 21 -6.92 24.38 11.77
N THR A 22 -7.45 25.57 12.06
CA THR A 22 -6.63 26.79 12.09
C THR A 22 -5.56 26.74 13.18
N LEU A 23 -5.91 26.30 14.39
CA LEU A 23 -4.96 26.13 15.49
C LEU A 23 -3.88 25.08 15.18
N LEU A 24 -4.24 24.01 14.45
CA LEU A 24 -3.28 23.00 14.02
C LEU A 24 -2.23 23.57 13.06
N MET A 25 -2.67 24.31 12.05
CA MET A 25 -1.76 24.95 11.09
C MET A 25 -0.85 25.97 11.79
N GLN A 26 -1.41 26.81 12.67
CA GLN A 26 -0.62 27.75 13.48
C GLN A 26 0.41 27.03 14.37
N SER A 27 0.01 25.93 15.02
CA SER A 27 0.92 25.14 15.88
C SER A 27 2.10 24.56 15.10
N CYS A 28 1.87 24.25 13.81
CA CYS A 28 2.85 23.77 12.85
C CYS A 28 3.57 24.90 12.08
N ASN A 29 3.43 26.16 12.48
CA ASN A 29 4.03 27.32 11.80
C ASN A 29 3.75 27.37 10.28
N ILE A 30 2.61 26.85 9.84
CA ILE A 30 2.18 26.90 8.44
C ILE A 30 1.51 28.26 8.25
N ASP A 31 2.17 29.16 7.52
CA ASP A 31 1.72 30.55 7.36
C ASP A 31 0.63 30.70 6.28
N TYR A 32 -0.31 31.60 6.52
CA TYR A 32 -1.46 31.88 5.66
C TYR A 32 -1.21 33.12 4.82
N ALA A 33 -0.32 33.05 3.83
CA ALA A 33 -0.25 34.09 2.82
C ALA A 33 -1.51 34.06 1.93
N GLY A 34 -2.00 35.25 1.52
CA GLY A 34 -3.38 35.54 1.09
C GLY A 34 -4.04 34.69 -0.02
N ALA A 35 -3.32 33.85 -0.75
CA ALA A 35 -3.91 32.87 -1.69
C ALA A 35 -4.60 31.69 -0.98
N TYR A 36 -4.21 31.36 0.26
CA TYR A 36 -4.80 30.27 1.04
C TYR A 36 -6.21 30.57 1.57
N ASN A 37 -6.58 31.85 1.73
CA ASN A 37 -7.94 32.24 2.12
C ASN A 37 -9.00 31.84 1.07
N LEU A 38 -8.61 31.78 -0.22
CA LEU A 38 -9.45 31.30 -1.31
C LEU A 38 -9.67 29.78 -1.28
N ILE A 39 -8.78 29.01 -0.65
CA ILE A 39 -8.90 27.56 -0.42
C ILE A 39 -9.63 27.27 0.88
N TYR A 40 -9.44 28.12 1.89
CA TYR A 40 -10.07 27.99 3.21
C TYR A 40 -11.59 28.21 3.17
N PHE A 41 -12.07 29.14 2.34
CA PHE A 41 -13.50 29.43 2.22
C PHE A 41 -14.31 28.23 1.69
N PRO A 42 -13.89 27.53 0.60
CA PRO A 42 -14.47 26.25 0.19
C PRO A 42 -14.42 25.16 1.26
N ILE A 43 -13.33 25.07 2.05
CA ILE A 43 -13.21 24.10 3.14
C ILE A 43 -14.22 24.41 4.25
N ILE A 44 -14.36 25.68 4.64
CA ILE A 44 -15.35 26.13 5.63
C ILE A 44 -16.77 25.79 5.18
N ILE A 45 -17.09 26.08 3.91
CA ILE A 45 -18.37 25.75 3.30
C ILE A 45 -18.57 24.23 3.30
N ALA A 46 -17.58 23.45 2.85
CA ALA A 46 -17.66 21.99 2.83
C ALA A 46 -17.88 21.41 4.22
N VAL A 47 -17.13 21.87 5.23
CA VAL A 47 -17.29 21.47 6.63
C VAL A 47 -18.71 21.80 7.11
N PHE A 48 -19.19 23.02 6.90
CA PHE A 48 -20.56 23.40 7.27
C PHE A 48 -21.62 22.51 6.60
N TYR A 49 -21.49 22.23 5.31
CA TYR A 49 -22.40 21.33 4.60
C TYR A 49 -22.30 19.89 5.10
N VAL A 50 -21.10 19.38 5.41
CA VAL A 50 -20.93 18.06 6.04
C VAL A 50 -21.70 18.01 7.35
N PHE A 51 -21.58 19.01 8.23
CA PHE A 51 -22.32 19.05 9.48
C PHE A 51 -23.83 19.18 9.27
N LYS A 52 -24.27 20.01 8.33
CA LYS A 52 -25.69 20.18 7.98
C LYS A 52 -26.32 18.89 7.46
N ILE A 53 -25.62 18.17 6.59
CA ILE A 53 -26.10 16.90 6.03
C ILE A 53 -26.05 15.79 7.08
N SER A 54 -24.98 15.74 7.88
CA SER A 54 -24.71 14.64 8.81
C SER A 54 -25.39 14.75 10.17
N GLU A 55 -26.05 15.86 10.51
CA GLU A 55 -26.60 16.05 11.87
C GLU A 55 -27.56 14.91 12.24
N ASN A 56 -28.38 14.48 11.29
CA ASN A 56 -29.39 13.43 11.45
C ASN A 56 -28.99 12.09 10.82
N ILE A 57 -27.75 11.96 10.34
CA ILE A 57 -27.26 10.72 9.73
C ILE A 57 -26.43 9.95 10.76
N GLU A 58 -26.93 8.78 11.15
CA GLU A 58 -26.15 7.77 11.87
C GLU A 58 -26.16 6.49 11.04
N TYR A 59 -25.18 6.36 10.13
CA TYR A 59 -25.01 5.16 9.34
C TYR A 59 -24.15 4.14 10.07
N LEU A 60 -22.96 4.51 10.54
CA LEU A 60 -22.10 3.66 11.36
C LEU A 60 -22.33 3.99 12.83
N ASN A 61 -22.30 2.97 13.70
CA ASN A 61 -22.41 3.16 15.15
C ASN A 61 -21.48 4.28 15.61
N ARG A 62 -22.05 5.28 16.30
CA ARG A 62 -21.32 6.51 16.62
C ARG A 62 -20.07 6.30 17.49
N LYS A 63 -20.05 5.28 18.35
CA LYS A 63 -18.84 4.96 19.15
C LYS A 63 -17.71 4.48 18.23
N VAL A 64 -18.04 3.66 17.23
CA VAL A 64 -17.07 3.14 16.25
C VAL A 64 -16.59 4.27 15.33
N SER A 65 -17.50 5.07 14.75
CA SER A 65 -17.11 6.18 13.88
C SER A 65 -16.29 7.26 14.61
N PHE A 66 -16.63 7.56 15.87
CA PHE A 66 -15.88 8.49 16.70
C PHE A 66 -14.48 7.95 17.04
N PHE A 67 -14.37 6.67 17.39
CA PHE A 67 -13.07 6.02 17.64
C PHE A 67 -12.16 6.06 16.39
N LEU A 68 -12.70 5.74 15.22
CA LEU A 68 -11.95 5.85 13.96
C LEU A 68 -11.57 7.29 13.63
N GLY A 69 -12.49 8.24 13.87
CA GLY A 69 -12.23 9.67 13.71
C GLY A 69 -11.11 10.15 14.64
N PHE A 70 -11.05 9.62 15.86
CA PHE A 70 -10.01 9.93 16.83
C PHE A 70 -8.64 9.38 16.42
N ILE A 71 -8.58 8.15 15.89
CA ILE A 71 -7.32 7.60 15.35
C ILE A 71 -6.84 8.46 14.17
N LEU A 72 -7.72 8.80 13.23
CA LEU A 72 -7.34 9.64 12.09
C LEU A 72 -6.91 11.04 12.56
N ALA A 73 -7.55 11.60 13.59
CA ALA A 73 -7.14 12.87 14.21
C ALA A 73 -5.73 12.78 14.81
N ILE A 74 -5.40 11.72 15.54
CA ILE A 74 -4.05 11.49 16.06
C ILE A 74 -3.04 11.37 14.93
N VAL A 75 -3.32 10.55 13.91
CA VAL A 75 -2.43 10.38 12.75
C VAL A 75 -2.21 11.70 12.03
N THR A 76 -3.28 12.49 11.84
CA THR A 76 -3.22 13.82 11.21
C THR A 76 -2.35 14.78 12.02
N PHE A 77 -2.60 14.84 13.32
CA PHE A 77 -1.89 15.73 14.24
C PHE A 77 -0.41 15.39 14.33
N LEU A 78 -0.09 14.11 14.56
CA LEU A 78 1.27 13.62 14.62
C LEU A 78 1.97 13.74 13.27
N GLY A 79 1.33 13.37 12.16
CA GLY A 79 1.92 13.47 10.84
C GLY A 79 2.34 14.90 10.51
N LEU A 80 1.48 15.89 10.75
CA LEU A 80 1.85 17.31 10.59
C LEU A 80 3.00 17.73 11.50
N SER A 81 3.00 17.29 12.76
CA SER A 81 4.11 17.55 13.68
C SER A 81 5.43 16.97 13.17
N PHE A 82 5.42 15.75 12.66
CA PHE A 82 6.64 15.08 12.15
C PHE A 82 7.11 15.68 10.82
N ILE A 83 6.20 16.09 9.94
CA ILE A 83 6.55 16.83 8.71
C ILE A 83 7.26 18.15 9.06
N THR A 84 6.75 18.86 10.07
CA THR A 84 7.23 20.21 10.40
C THR A 84 8.48 20.18 11.29
N PHE A 85 8.50 19.32 12.30
CA PHE A 85 9.50 19.35 13.38
C PHE A 85 10.34 18.08 13.49
N ASN A 86 10.07 17.06 12.66
CA ASN A 86 10.72 15.75 12.69
C ASN A 86 10.59 15.01 14.05
N ASN A 87 9.56 15.36 14.82
CA ASN A 87 9.22 14.80 16.13
C ASN A 87 7.80 15.25 16.54
N GLY A 88 7.35 14.82 17.73
CA GLY A 88 6.07 15.22 18.32
C GLY A 88 6.04 16.59 19.00
N LYS A 89 6.94 17.54 18.69
CA LYS A 89 7.03 18.86 19.38
C LYS A 89 5.75 19.70 19.29
N ALA A 90 4.88 19.50 18.30
CA ALA A 90 3.60 20.22 18.26
C ALA A 90 2.74 19.96 19.51
N ILE A 91 2.88 18.77 20.13
CA ILE A 91 2.21 18.40 21.38
C ILE A 91 2.69 19.25 22.56
N SER A 92 3.97 19.64 22.59
CA SER A 92 4.61 20.20 23.78
C SER A 92 4.43 21.71 23.94
N LYS A 93 3.94 22.43 22.93
CA LYS A 93 3.74 23.89 23.03
C LYS A 93 2.55 24.28 23.91
N ASN A 94 1.42 23.58 23.78
CA ASN A 94 0.24 23.76 24.63
C ASN A 94 -0.67 22.53 24.59
N TYR A 95 -0.79 21.83 25.72
CA TYR A 95 -1.55 20.59 25.83
C TYR A 95 -3.06 20.80 25.64
N LEU A 96 -3.63 21.90 26.16
CA LEU A 96 -5.05 22.21 26.02
C LEU A 96 -5.42 22.48 24.56
N VAL A 97 -4.58 23.22 23.84
CA VAL A 97 -4.76 23.47 22.40
C VAL A 97 -4.67 22.15 21.63
N SER A 98 -3.72 21.27 21.97
CA SER A 98 -3.60 19.95 21.34
C SER A 98 -4.84 19.07 21.56
N ILE A 99 -5.40 19.04 22.77
CA ILE A 99 -6.66 18.32 23.05
C ILE A 99 -7.81 18.91 22.22
N PHE A 100 -7.93 20.24 22.18
CA PHE A 100 -8.98 20.90 21.42
C PHE A 100 -8.90 20.57 19.92
N ILE A 101 -7.69 20.62 19.34
CA ILE A 101 -7.45 20.25 17.94
C ILE A 101 -7.87 18.79 17.69
N LEU A 102 -7.44 17.86 18.54
CA LEU A 102 -7.78 16.45 18.41
C LEU A 102 -9.29 16.23 18.47
N TYR A 103 -9.99 16.88 19.40
CA TYR A 103 -11.44 16.81 19.52
C TYR A 103 -12.15 17.38 18.28
N ALA A 104 -11.73 18.55 17.81
CA ALA A 104 -12.27 19.21 16.62
C ALA A 104 -12.12 18.35 15.36
N LEU A 105 -10.92 17.82 15.12
CA LEU A 105 -10.65 16.90 14.01
C LEU A 105 -11.48 15.62 14.14
N THR A 106 -11.58 15.06 15.35
CA THR A 106 -12.35 13.83 15.59
C THR A 106 -13.80 13.99 15.18
N ILE A 107 -14.46 15.08 15.58
CA ILE A 107 -15.85 15.33 15.21
C ILE A 107 -15.98 15.53 13.70
N SER A 108 -15.07 16.29 13.08
CA SER A 108 -15.09 16.55 11.63
C SER A 108 -14.97 15.26 10.82
N PHE A 109 -14.01 14.40 11.18
CA PHE A 109 -13.83 13.10 10.53
C PHE A 109 -15.00 12.15 10.78
N GLU A 110 -15.50 12.07 12.01
CA GLU A 110 -16.67 11.26 12.36
C GLU A 110 -17.87 11.63 11.48
N ARG A 111 -18.18 12.93 11.35
CA ARG A 111 -19.29 13.41 10.52
C ARG A 111 -19.05 13.14 9.04
N SER A 112 -17.83 13.34 8.56
CA SER A 112 -17.45 13.04 7.18
C SER A 112 -17.66 11.55 6.85
N PHE A 113 -17.29 10.66 7.77
CA PHE A 113 -17.51 9.22 7.62
C PHE A 113 -19.01 8.88 7.53
N GLN A 114 -19.86 9.48 8.35
CA GLN A 114 -21.31 9.26 8.27
C GLN A 114 -21.88 9.64 6.89
N VAL A 115 -21.48 10.79 6.34
CA VAL A 115 -21.92 11.26 5.02
C VAL A 115 -21.42 10.31 3.93
N ILE A 116 -20.11 10.03 3.90
CA ILE A 116 -19.50 9.18 2.86
C ILE A 116 -20.14 7.79 2.85
N LEU A 117 -20.33 7.18 4.02
CA LEU A 117 -20.95 5.86 4.12
C LEU A 117 -22.43 5.88 3.69
N LYS A 118 -23.19 6.92 4.05
CA LYS A 118 -24.59 7.05 3.63
C LYS A 118 -24.74 7.27 2.13
N VAL A 119 -23.88 8.09 1.53
CA VAL A 119 -23.83 8.30 0.07
C VAL A 119 -23.47 6.99 -0.63
N THR A 120 -22.50 6.26 -0.10
CA THR A 120 -22.06 4.96 -0.65
C THR A 120 -23.18 3.92 -0.59
N ASP A 121 -23.91 3.84 0.52
CA ASP A 121 -25.09 2.97 0.67
C ASP A 121 -26.23 3.34 -0.27
N THR A 122 -26.50 4.64 -0.43
CA THR A 122 -27.52 5.13 -1.37
C THR A 122 -27.13 4.79 -2.80
N PHE A 123 -25.86 4.99 -3.16
CA PHE A 123 -25.31 4.61 -4.46
C PHE A 123 -25.45 3.10 -4.68
N ALA A 124 -25.04 2.27 -3.71
CA ALA A 124 -25.16 0.82 -3.79
C ALA A 124 -26.62 0.41 -4.08
N ASN A 125 -27.57 0.94 -3.32
CA ASN A 125 -28.97 0.59 -3.44
C ASN A 125 -29.65 1.04 -4.74
N THR A 126 -29.19 2.15 -5.33
CA THR A 126 -29.79 2.75 -6.54
C THR A 126 -29.11 2.35 -7.85
N LYS A 127 -27.79 2.09 -7.83
CA LYS A 127 -26.98 1.89 -9.04
C LYS A 127 -26.49 0.46 -9.22
N ILE A 128 -26.32 -0.33 -8.16
CA ILE A 128 -25.92 -1.73 -8.27
C ILE A 128 -27.12 -2.57 -8.71
N ASN A 129 -27.01 -3.17 -9.89
CA ASN A 129 -28.08 -3.97 -10.48
C ASN A 129 -27.48 -5.08 -11.35
N SER A 130 -27.93 -6.32 -11.17
CA SER A 130 -27.48 -7.48 -11.95
C SER A 130 -27.81 -7.36 -13.44
N LYS A 131 -28.79 -6.52 -13.83
CA LYS A 131 -29.16 -6.24 -15.23
C LYS A 131 -28.24 -5.21 -15.91
N ASN A 132 -27.34 -4.57 -15.17
CA ASN A 132 -26.41 -3.61 -15.78
C ASN A 132 -25.52 -4.28 -16.83
N LYS A 133 -25.28 -3.57 -17.94
CA LYS A 133 -24.45 -4.09 -19.03
C LYS A 133 -22.99 -4.26 -18.56
N ILE A 134 -22.45 -5.45 -18.75
CA ILE A 134 -21.07 -5.80 -18.45
C ILE A 134 -20.14 -5.21 -19.53
N ILE A 135 -18.98 -4.69 -19.13
CA ILE A 135 -17.95 -4.26 -20.09
C ILE A 135 -17.30 -5.48 -20.75
N PRO A 136 -17.10 -5.52 -22.08
CA PRO A 136 -16.30 -6.60 -22.67
C PRO A 136 -14.84 -6.50 -22.22
N TRP A 137 -14.24 -7.63 -21.84
CA TRP A 137 -12.84 -7.69 -21.39
C TRP A 137 -11.88 -7.07 -22.42
N GLN A 138 -12.05 -7.42 -23.70
CA GLN A 138 -11.23 -6.91 -24.80
C GLN A 138 -11.26 -5.39 -24.92
N LYS A 139 -12.41 -4.76 -24.65
CA LYS A 139 -12.52 -3.30 -24.69
C LYS A 139 -11.74 -2.65 -23.55
N SER A 140 -11.80 -3.21 -22.35
CA SER A 140 -10.99 -2.73 -21.22
C SER A 140 -9.50 -2.94 -21.49
N PHE A 141 -9.12 -4.11 -22.02
CA PHE A 141 -7.74 -4.43 -22.40
C PHE A 141 -7.17 -3.43 -23.40
N VAL A 142 -7.87 -3.17 -24.50
CA VAL A 142 -7.43 -2.23 -25.54
C VAL A 142 -7.31 -0.80 -25.01
N ILE A 143 -8.24 -0.35 -24.16
CA ILE A 143 -8.16 1.00 -23.55
C ILE A 143 -6.89 1.15 -22.70
N ILE A 144 -6.58 0.16 -21.87
CA ILE A 144 -5.38 0.19 -21.01
C ILE A 144 -4.13 0.12 -21.87
N LEU A 145 -4.08 -0.84 -22.80
CA LEU A 145 -2.92 -1.05 -23.68
C LEU A 145 -2.57 0.19 -24.50
N ILE A 146 -3.56 0.87 -25.10
CA ILE A 146 -3.32 2.09 -25.88
C ILE A 146 -2.69 3.18 -25.00
N GLY A 147 -3.21 3.41 -23.79
CA GLY A 147 -2.64 4.43 -22.90
C GLY A 147 -1.22 4.09 -22.48
N TRP A 148 -0.94 2.82 -22.20
CA TRP A 148 0.39 2.41 -21.76
C TRP A 148 1.41 2.38 -22.89
N VAL A 149 1.01 2.05 -24.11
CA VAL A 149 1.89 2.22 -25.28
C VAL A 149 2.28 3.69 -25.46
N ILE A 150 1.36 4.64 -25.26
CA ILE A 150 1.67 6.07 -25.32
C ILE A 150 2.73 6.46 -24.27
N TYR A 151 2.67 5.85 -23.08
CA TYR A 151 3.67 6.06 -22.03
C TYR A 151 5.01 5.38 -22.30
N LEU A 152 5.02 4.22 -22.96
CA LEU A 152 6.25 3.49 -23.28
C LEU A 152 7.08 4.15 -24.39
N LEU A 153 6.44 4.75 -25.40
CA LEU A 153 7.13 5.29 -26.59
C LEU A 153 8.30 6.24 -26.27
N PRO A 154 8.17 7.22 -25.36
CA PRO A 154 9.27 8.09 -24.98
C PRO A 154 10.38 7.40 -24.19
N PHE A 155 10.12 6.23 -23.62
CA PHE A 155 11.05 5.49 -22.75
C PHE A 155 11.56 4.21 -23.40
N LEU A 156 11.40 4.02 -24.72
CA LEU A 156 11.97 2.88 -25.42
C LEU A 156 13.49 2.80 -25.22
N PRO A 157 14.05 1.59 -24.98
CA PRO A 157 13.38 0.26 -25.03
C PRO A 157 12.53 -0.09 -23.79
N GLY A 158 12.67 0.66 -22.72
CA GLY A 158 12.03 0.44 -21.43
C GLY A 158 12.88 1.06 -20.32
N ASN A 159 12.47 0.86 -19.07
CA ASN A 159 13.18 1.39 -17.91
C ASN A 159 13.79 0.25 -17.07
N THR A 160 14.76 0.54 -16.21
CA THR A 160 15.29 -0.43 -15.24
C THR A 160 15.38 0.21 -13.86
N ALA A 161 14.84 -0.46 -12.84
CA ALA A 161 15.04 -0.02 -11.46
C ALA A 161 16.39 -0.51 -10.94
N GLY A 162 16.92 0.10 -9.88
CA GLY A 162 18.18 -0.31 -9.27
C GLY A 162 18.20 -1.79 -8.85
N ASP A 163 17.14 -2.27 -8.19
CA ASP A 163 16.96 -3.69 -7.90
C ASP A 163 16.85 -4.57 -9.16
N GLY A 164 16.20 -4.07 -10.22
CA GLY A 164 16.06 -4.81 -11.48
C GLY A 164 17.42 -5.02 -12.15
N ASN A 165 18.25 -3.98 -12.13
CA ASN A 165 19.66 -4.03 -12.49
C ASN A 165 20.45 -5.05 -11.64
N THR A 166 20.30 -5.03 -10.31
CA THR A 166 20.88 -6.06 -9.43
C THR A 166 20.41 -7.48 -9.80
N GLN A 167 19.12 -7.66 -10.12
CA GLN A 167 18.59 -8.96 -10.56
C GLN A 167 19.20 -9.40 -11.91
N LEU A 168 19.47 -8.49 -12.84
CA LEU A 168 20.19 -8.80 -14.07
C LEU A 168 21.64 -9.19 -13.80
N ASP A 169 22.36 -8.43 -12.98
CA ASP A 169 23.73 -8.78 -12.56
C ASP A 169 23.78 -10.17 -11.92
N GLN A 170 22.82 -10.50 -11.04
CA GLN A 170 22.67 -11.82 -10.43
C GLN A 170 22.42 -12.92 -11.47
N PHE A 171 21.53 -12.69 -12.43
CA PHE A 171 21.18 -13.69 -13.44
C PHE A 171 22.31 -13.97 -14.43
N PHE A 172 23.04 -12.93 -14.83
CA PHE A 172 24.16 -13.03 -15.76
C PHE A 172 25.50 -13.31 -15.08
N ASP A 173 25.51 -13.48 -13.75
CA ASP A 173 26.70 -13.70 -12.92
C ASP A 173 27.75 -12.58 -13.09
N TYR A 174 27.26 -11.33 -13.20
CA TYR A 174 28.08 -10.15 -13.43
C TYR A 174 28.40 -9.44 -12.10
N GLY A 175 29.36 -9.99 -11.36
CA GLY A 175 29.89 -9.36 -10.14
C GLY A 175 28.98 -9.41 -8.91
N ILE A 176 27.77 -9.95 -9.02
CA ILE A 176 26.84 -10.15 -7.90
C ILE A 176 26.37 -11.60 -7.90
N PRO A 177 26.60 -12.37 -6.82
CA PRO A 177 26.15 -13.75 -6.76
C PRO A 177 24.63 -13.85 -6.66
N MET A 178 24.09 -14.91 -7.25
CA MET A 178 22.68 -15.25 -7.14
C MET A 178 22.30 -15.57 -5.69
N THR A 179 21.35 -14.84 -5.13
CA THR A 179 20.76 -15.09 -3.81
C THR A 179 19.25 -14.94 -3.88
N ASN A 180 18.52 -15.42 -2.86
CA ASN A 180 17.09 -15.16 -2.73
C ASN A 180 16.78 -13.83 -1.99
N HIS A 181 17.74 -12.89 -1.90
CA HIS A 181 17.48 -11.55 -1.39
C HIS A 181 16.39 -10.87 -2.24
N HIS A 182 16.62 -10.84 -3.55
CA HIS A 182 15.55 -10.70 -4.54
C HIS A 182 14.97 -12.09 -4.83
N PRO A 183 13.64 -12.22 -5.01
CA PRO A 183 13.04 -13.53 -5.24
C PRO A 183 13.64 -14.21 -6.47
N TYR A 184 14.21 -15.39 -6.28
CA TYR A 184 14.89 -16.13 -7.35
C TYR A 184 13.97 -16.33 -8.57
N PHE A 185 12.68 -16.61 -8.33
CA PHE A 185 11.71 -16.83 -9.39
C PHE A 185 11.51 -15.61 -10.30
N SER A 186 11.39 -14.39 -9.74
CA SER A 186 11.28 -13.17 -10.56
C SER A 186 12.58 -12.88 -11.29
N THR A 187 13.73 -13.06 -10.64
CA THR A 187 15.05 -12.88 -11.24
C THR A 187 15.25 -13.79 -12.46
N MET A 188 14.90 -15.07 -12.35
CA MET A 188 15.01 -16.00 -13.48
C MET A 188 14.05 -15.63 -14.61
N PHE A 189 12.80 -15.26 -14.30
CA PHE A 189 11.83 -14.84 -15.31
C PHE A 189 12.31 -13.61 -16.08
N GLU A 190 12.74 -12.58 -15.37
CA GLU A 190 13.30 -11.33 -15.92
C GLU A 190 14.53 -11.62 -16.80
N GLY A 191 15.52 -12.33 -16.24
CA GLY A 191 16.77 -12.61 -16.91
C GLY A 191 16.64 -13.50 -18.14
N ILE A 192 15.80 -14.54 -18.11
CA ILE A 192 15.60 -15.44 -19.27
C ILE A 192 15.06 -14.67 -20.47
N ILE A 193 14.08 -13.79 -20.26
CA ILE A 193 13.47 -13.01 -21.34
C ILE A 193 14.49 -11.99 -21.89
N VAL A 194 15.19 -11.28 -21.01
CA VAL A 194 16.22 -10.32 -21.44
C VAL A 194 17.34 -11.03 -22.20
N LYS A 195 17.82 -12.18 -21.72
CA LYS A 195 18.85 -12.98 -22.39
C LYS A 195 18.41 -13.46 -23.76
N PHE A 196 17.17 -13.92 -23.90
CA PHE A 196 16.64 -14.34 -25.20
C PHE A 196 16.60 -13.18 -26.19
N GLY A 197 16.06 -12.01 -25.81
CA GLY A 197 16.07 -10.84 -26.69
C GLY A 197 17.48 -10.29 -26.95
N TRP A 198 18.38 -10.40 -25.97
CA TRP A 198 19.79 -10.03 -26.15
C TRP A 198 20.46 -10.85 -27.25
N TYR A 199 20.25 -12.18 -27.26
CA TYR A 199 20.77 -13.05 -28.32
C TYR A 199 20.13 -12.82 -29.69
N LEU A 200 18.87 -12.38 -29.73
CA LEU A 200 18.21 -12.08 -30.99
C LEU A 200 18.77 -10.82 -31.66
N ILE A 201 19.02 -9.76 -30.89
CA ILE A 201 19.47 -8.46 -31.43
C ILE A 201 20.53 -7.81 -30.54
N ASN A 202 20.16 -7.31 -29.35
CA ASN A 202 21.05 -6.65 -28.40
C ASN A 202 20.36 -6.46 -27.03
N GLY A 203 21.08 -5.95 -26.02
CA GLY A 203 20.55 -5.78 -24.66
C GLY A 203 19.33 -4.86 -24.60
N ASN A 204 19.30 -3.78 -25.41
CA ASN A 204 18.11 -2.93 -25.55
C ASN A 204 16.88 -3.71 -26.04
N PHE A 205 17.04 -4.60 -27.02
CA PHE A 205 15.94 -5.44 -27.48
C PHE A 205 15.51 -6.47 -26.42
N GLY A 206 16.47 -7.01 -25.65
CA GLY A 206 16.20 -7.82 -24.47
C GLY A 206 15.30 -7.11 -23.45
N LEU A 207 15.66 -5.89 -23.08
CA LEU A 207 14.87 -5.05 -22.18
C LEU A 207 13.48 -4.73 -22.76
N PHE A 208 13.42 -4.35 -24.04
CA PHE A 208 12.15 -4.08 -24.73
C PHE A 208 11.23 -5.30 -24.72
N MET A 209 11.75 -6.47 -25.05
CA MET A 209 10.99 -7.71 -25.06
C MET A 209 10.42 -8.03 -23.68
N TYR A 210 11.23 -7.88 -22.62
CA TYR A 210 10.75 -8.04 -21.24
C TYR A 210 9.62 -7.06 -20.92
N VAL A 211 9.84 -5.77 -21.14
CA VAL A 211 8.89 -4.72 -20.80
C VAL A 211 7.56 -4.91 -21.54
N VAL A 212 7.59 -5.25 -22.84
CA VAL A 212 6.37 -5.53 -23.61
C VAL A 212 5.62 -6.73 -23.06
N ILE A 213 6.31 -7.84 -22.76
CA ILE A 213 5.67 -9.04 -22.18
C ILE A 213 5.05 -8.72 -20.82
N GLN A 214 5.79 -8.05 -19.93
CA GLN A 214 5.29 -7.60 -18.63
C GLN A 214 4.06 -6.70 -18.78
N MET A 215 4.14 -5.68 -19.63
CA MET A 215 3.06 -4.74 -19.90
C MET A 215 1.79 -5.45 -20.39
N LEU A 216 1.91 -6.41 -21.31
CA LEU A 216 0.78 -7.19 -21.83
C LEU A 216 0.13 -8.07 -20.75
N ILE A 217 0.93 -8.72 -19.90
CA ILE A 217 0.42 -9.52 -18.77
C ILE A 217 -0.33 -8.62 -17.79
N CYS A 218 0.25 -7.48 -17.42
CA CYS A 218 -0.39 -6.50 -16.55
C CYS A 218 -1.71 -5.96 -17.15
N CYS A 219 -1.71 -5.58 -18.43
CA CYS A 219 -2.93 -5.16 -19.14
C CYS A 219 -4.01 -6.24 -19.09
N ALA A 220 -3.65 -7.51 -19.34
CA ALA A 220 -4.57 -8.64 -19.31
C ALA A 220 -5.19 -8.82 -17.92
N ILE A 221 -4.38 -8.73 -16.85
CA ILE A 221 -4.83 -8.88 -15.48
C ILE A 221 -5.73 -7.72 -15.05
N TYR A 222 -5.32 -6.46 -15.23
CA TYR A 222 -6.12 -5.31 -14.78
C TYR A 222 -7.45 -5.23 -15.53
N SER A 223 -7.44 -5.42 -16.85
CA SER A 223 -8.68 -5.47 -17.64
C SER A 223 -9.57 -6.65 -17.25
N TYR A 224 -8.99 -7.80 -16.88
CA TYR A 224 -9.73 -8.94 -16.36
C TYR A 224 -10.39 -8.61 -15.02
N CYS A 225 -9.67 -7.98 -14.09
CA CYS A 225 -10.23 -7.51 -12.83
C CYS A 225 -11.41 -6.57 -13.06
N ILE A 226 -11.27 -5.57 -13.94
CA ILE A 226 -12.33 -4.61 -14.28
C ILE A 226 -13.55 -5.33 -14.88
N TYR A 227 -13.32 -6.29 -15.78
CA TYR A 227 -14.37 -7.13 -16.35
C TYR A 227 -15.11 -7.89 -15.26
N ARG A 228 -14.39 -8.58 -14.36
CA ARG A 228 -14.99 -9.41 -13.30
C ARG A 228 -15.78 -8.55 -12.30
N ILE A 229 -15.25 -7.42 -11.84
CA ILE A 229 -16.00 -6.54 -10.93
C ILE A 229 -17.22 -5.90 -11.59
N SER A 230 -17.23 -5.71 -12.91
CA SER A 230 -18.44 -5.24 -13.61
C SER A 230 -19.60 -6.23 -13.49
N LYS A 231 -19.31 -7.52 -13.31
CA LYS A 231 -20.31 -8.57 -13.03
C LYS A 231 -20.91 -8.48 -11.63
N PHE A 232 -20.37 -7.64 -10.74
CA PHE A 232 -21.00 -7.31 -9.47
C PHE A 232 -22.19 -6.36 -9.65
N GLY A 233 -22.58 -6.04 -10.89
CA GLY A 233 -23.72 -5.19 -11.20
C GLY A 233 -23.37 -3.71 -11.22
N LEU A 234 -22.10 -3.35 -11.39
CA LEU A 234 -21.69 -1.96 -11.54
C LEU A 234 -22.25 -1.37 -12.85
N PRO A 235 -22.66 -0.09 -12.86
CA PRO A 235 -22.93 0.62 -14.09
C PRO A 235 -21.74 0.57 -15.04
N ARG A 236 -21.98 0.23 -16.32
CA ARG A 236 -20.92 0.08 -17.33
C ARG A 236 -20.01 1.29 -17.46
N ILE A 237 -20.56 2.49 -17.27
CA ILE A 237 -19.81 3.74 -17.31
C ILE A 237 -18.68 3.75 -16.28
N ILE A 238 -18.90 3.20 -15.07
CA ILE A 238 -17.89 3.13 -14.02
C ILE A 238 -16.75 2.19 -14.41
N SER A 239 -17.07 1.04 -15.02
CA SER A 239 -16.05 0.12 -15.51
C SER A 239 -15.21 0.71 -16.66
N TYR A 240 -15.83 1.52 -17.54
CA TYR A 240 -15.10 2.28 -18.55
C TYR A 240 -14.23 3.37 -17.92
N SER A 241 -14.78 4.16 -17.00
CA SER A 241 -14.02 5.18 -16.27
C SER A 241 -12.82 4.57 -15.55
N LEU A 242 -12.98 3.41 -14.92
CA LEU A 242 -11.87 2.72 -14.26
C LEU A 242 -10.81 2.25 -15.27
N SER A 243 -11.22 1.76 -16.45
CA SER A 243 -10.27 1.40 -17.52
C SER A 243 -9.47 2.63 -17.98
N ILE A 244 -10.14 3.78 -18.12
CA ILE A 244 -9.51 5.06 -18.49
C ILE A 244 -8.58 5.55 -17.38
N ILE A 245 -8.99 5.49 -16.11
CA ILE A 245 -8.16 5.87 -14.96
C ILE A 245 -6.87 5.04 -14.94
N VAL A 246 -6.97 3.73 -15.11
CA VAL A 246 -5.80 2.82 -15.12
C VAL A 246 -4.92 3.04 -16.35
N SER A 247 -5.53 3.39 -17.49
CA SER A 247 -4.85 3.73 -18.73
C SER A 247 -4.08 5.06 -18.65
N LEU A 248 -4.66 6.08 -18.00
CA LEU A 248 -4.12 7.44 -17.98
C LEU A 248 -3.26 7.76 -16.76
N LEU A 249 -3.48 7.12 -15.61
CA LEU A 249 -2.64 7.40 -14.44
C LEU A 249 -1.29 6.68 -14.57
N PRO A 250 -0.17 7.42 -14.51
CA PRO A 250 1.14 6.90 -14.91
C PRO A 250 1.68 5.83 -13.96
N TYR A 251 1.15 5.70 -12.74
CA TYR A 251 1.68 4.77 -11.73
C TYR A 251 1.76 3.31 -12.24
N TRP A 252 0.64 2.75 -12.72
CA TRP A 252 0.65 1.35 -13.20
C TRP A 252 1.42 1.18 -14.51
N SER A 253 1.34 2.18 -15.39
CA SER A 253 2.05 2.19 -16.67
C SER A 253 3.56 2.12 -16.45
N PHE A 254 4.13 3.09 -15.72
CA PHE A 254 5.57 3.19 -15.48
C PHE A 254 6.12 1.98 -14.75
N VAL A 255 5.39 1.46 -13.75
CA VAL A 255 5.80 0.26 -13.02
C VAL A 255 5.73 -0.99 -13.91
N SER A 256 4.80 -1.05 -14.87
CA SER A 256 4.75 -2.13 -15.87
C SER A 256 5.79 -1.98 -17.00
N GLU A 257 6.31 -0.78 -17.20
CA GLU A 257 7.31 -0.46 -18.22
C GLU A 257 8.75 -0.45 -17.69
N THR A 258 8.92 -0.83 -16.42
CA THR A 258 10.22 -0.89 -15.75
C THR A 258 10.56 -2.34 -15.45
N LEU A 259 11.77 -2.77 -15.82
CA LEU A 259 12.33 -4.05 -15.39
C LEU A 259 12.56 -4.00 -13.90
N HIS A 260 11.62 -4.62 -13.19
CA HIS A 260 11.56 -4.69 -11.75
C HIS A 260 10.42 -5.62 -11.33
N LYS A 261 10.65 -6.41 -10.28
CA LYS A 261 9.67 -7.37 -9.76
C LYS A 261 8.30 -6.77 -9.40
N ASP A 262 8.22 -5.49 -9.03
CA ASP A 262 6.96 -4.92 -8.53
C ASP A 262 5.88 -4.75 -9.61
N GLY A 263 6.23 -4.64 -10.90
CA GLY A 263 5.28 -4.58 -12.02
C GLY A 263 4.26 -5.71 -11.97
N LEU A 264 4.76 -6.94 -12.10
CA LEU A 264 3.93 -8.14 -12.11
C LEU A 264 3.38 -8.48 -10.71
N PHE A 265 4.14 -8.22 -9.63
CA PHE A 265 3.63 -8.44 -8.28
C PHE A 265 2.34 -7.65 -8.00
N ILE A 266 2.30 -6.35 -8.34
CA ILE A 266 1.11 -5.51 -8.11
C ILE A 266 -0.09 -6.05 -8.90
N ALA A 267 0.11 -6.51 -10.14
CA ALA A 267 -0.95 -7.13 -10.94
C ALA A 267 -1.43 -8.47 -10.35
N PHE A 268 -0.51 -9.36 -9.97
CA PHE A 268 -0.86 -10.64 -9.33
C PHE A 268 -1.58 -10.45 -8.00
N TYR A 269 -1.16 -9.45 -7.21
CA TYR A 269 -1.82 -9.08 -5.96
C TYR A 269 -3.26 -8.61 -6.20
N ALA A 270 -3.49 -7.77 -7.21
CA ALA A 270 -4.83 -7.36 -7.61
C ALA A 270 -5.71 -8.55 -8.03
N LEU A 271 -5.16 -9.49 -8.79
CA LEU A 271 -5.86 -10.72 -9.20
C LEU A 271 -6.22 -11.59 -7.99
N PHE A 272 -5.28 -11.78 -7.06
CA PHE A 272 -5.50 -12.51 -5.81
C PHE A 272 -6.63 -11.90 -4.98
N VAL A 273 -6.60 -10.58 -4.77
CA VAL A 273 -7.66 -9.88 -4.03
C VAL A 273 -8.99 -9.98 -4.75
N LEU A 274 -9.05 -9.78 -6.07
CA LEU A 274 -10.27 -9.97 -6.86
C LEU A 274 -10.85 -11.37 -6.66
N LEU A 275 -10.07 -12.43 -6.89
CA LEU A 275 -10.55 -13.82 -6.79
C LEU A 275 -11.03 -14.13 -5.37
N SER A 276 -10.40 -13.55 -4.34
CA SER A 276 -10.89 -13.65 -2.96
C SER A 276 -12.28 -13.01 -2.79
N THR A 277 -12.54 -11.84 -3.40
CA THR A 277 -13.88 -11.22 -3.38
C THR A 277 -14.93 -12.07 -4.08
N GLU A 278 -14.57 -12.74 -5.18
CA GLU A 278 -15.49 -13.61 -5.91
C GLU A 278 -15.85 -14.87 -5.14
N ILE A 279 -14.87 -15.48 -4.46
CA ILE A 279 -15.10 -16.63 -3.58
C ILE A 279 -16.07 -16.23 -2.46
N VAL A 280 -15.85 -15.09 -1.82
CA VAL A 280 -16.74 -14.61 -0.75
C VAL A 280 -18.13 -14.30 -1.29
N LYS A 281 -18.24 -13.65 -2.46
CA LYS A 281 -19.53 -13.43 -3.13
C LYS A 281 -20.27 -14.74 -3.37
N ILE A 282 -19.63 -15.73 -3.97
CA ILE A 282 -20.26 -17.03 -4.29
C ILE A 282 -20.74 -17.73 -3.01
N ILE A 283 -19.90 -17.78 -1.97
CA ILE A 283 -20.23 -18.49 -0.73
C ILE A 283 -21.29 -17.75 0.09
N LEU A 284 -21.17 -16.43 0.24
CA LEU A 284 -21.98 -15.67 1.19
C LEU A 284 -23.17 -14.96 0.55
N ILE A 285 -23.10 -14.55 -0.72
CA ILE A 285 -24.20 -13.84 -1.40
C ILE A 285 -24.99 -14.81 -2.28
N ASP A 286 -24.31 -15.47 -3.22
CA ASP A 286 -24.97 -16.36 -4.18
C ASP A 286 -25.40 -17.68 -3.51
N LYS A 287 -24.79 -18.03 -2.36
CA LYS A 287 -25.00 -19.29 -1.62
C LYS A 287 -24.70 -20.55 -2.45
N GLU A 288 -23.81 -20.42 -3.42
CA GLU A 288 -23.42 -21.50 -4.33
C GLU A 288 -22.10 -22.17 -3.90
N LYS A 289 -21.82 -23.33 -4.51
CA LYS A 289 -20.53 -24.00 -4.34
C LYS A 289 -19.47 -23.30 -5.17
N VAL A 290 -18.28 -23.12 -4.59
CA VAL A 290 -17.11 -22.64 -5.34
C VAL A 290 -16.68 -23.70 -6.35
N SER A 291 -16.62 -23.31 -7.62
CA SER A 291 -16.16 -24.20 -8.69
C SER A 291 -14.67 -24.54 -8.56
N LEU A 292 -14.27 -25.74 -8.98
CA LEU A 292 -12.86 -26.15 -9.01
C LEU A 292 -12.01 -25.19 -9.86
N LYS A 293 -12.55 -24.69 -10.97
CA LYS A 293 -11.87 -23.70 -11.82
C LYS A 293 -11.49 -22.44 -11.04
N LEU A 294 -12.39 -21.89 -10.22
CA LEU A 294 -12.12 -20.71 -9.42
C LEU A 294 -11.12 -21.00 -8.30
N LEU A 295 -11.21 -22.17 -7.65
CA LEU A 295 -10.23 -22.59 -6.65
C LEU A 295 -8.82 -22.71 -7.24
N VAL A 296 -8.68 -23.31 -8.42
CA VAL A 296 -7.39 -23.42 -9.14
C VAL A 296 -6.85 -22.04 -9.51
N GLN A 297 -7.69 -21.16 -10.07
CA GLN A 297 -7.30 -19.78 -10.36
C GLN A 297 -6.81 -19.04 -9.12
N PHE A 298 -7.51 -19.22 -7.99
CA PHE A 298 -7.14 -18.63 -6.71
C PHE A 298 -5.80 -19.19 -6.21
N THR A 299 -5.61 -20.51 -6.23
CA THR A 299 -4.33 -21.14 -5.85
C THR A 299 -3.17 -20.63 -6.70
N ILE A 300 -3.34 -20.52 -8.03
CA ILE A 300 -2.31 -19.98 -8.93
C ILE A 300 -2.00 -18.52 -8.55
N SER A 301 -3.01 -17.68 -8.31
CA SER A 301 -2.78 -16.29 -7.90
C SER A 301 -2.04 -16.19 -6.57
N CYS A 302 -2.33 -17.07 -5.61
CA CYS A 302 -1.63 -17.15 -4.33
C CYS A 302 -0.15 -17.52 -4.51
N LEU A 303 0.14 -18.51 -5.36
CA LEU A 303 1.52 -18.91 -5.66
C LEU A 303 2.28 -17.77 -6.37
N LEU A 304 1.66 -17.12 -7.36
CA LEU A 304 2.25 -15.98 -8.06
C LEU A 304 2.62 -14.86 -7.09
N VAL A 305 1.70 -14.44 -6.21
CA VAL A 305 1.98 -13.42 -5.18
C VAL A 305 3.13 -13.86 -4.25
N SER A 306 3.16 -15.13 -3.85
CA SER A 306 4.15 -15.66 -2.90
C SER A 306 5.54 -15.81 -3.49
N PHE A 307 5.67 -16.11 -4.79
CA PHE A 307 6.95 -16.29 -5.45
C PHE A 307 7.50 -15.00 -6.08
N TRP A 308 6.62 -14.07 -6.45
CA TRP A 308 7.07 -12.82 -7.06
C TRP A 308 7.66 -11.83 -6.07
N ARG A 309 7.27 -11.93 -4.79
CA ARG A 309 7.92 -11.24 -3.68
C ARG A 309 7.98 -12.14 -2.45
N ASN A 310 9.14 -12.17 -1.80
CA ASN A 310 9.38 -12.95 -0.57
C ASN A 310 8.38 -12.62 0.55
N ASN A 311 7.88 -11.38 0.61
CA ASN A 311 6.89 -10.97 1.60
C ASN A 311 5.43 -11.22 1.17
N GLY A 312 5.17 -11.62 -0.07
CA GLY A 312 3.83 -11.86 -0.60
C GLY A 312 3.11 -13.03 0.08
N ILE A 313 3.87 -14.05 0.53
CA ILE A 313 3.32 -15.19 1.28
C ILE A 313 2.62 -14.75 2.57
N TYR A 314 3.10 -13.68 3.21
CA TYR A 314 2.50 -13.16 4.44
C TYR A 314 1.13 -12.54 4.19
N CYS A 315 0.84 -12.02 2.99
CA CYS A 315 -0.51 -11.56 2.62
C CYS A 315 -1.45 -12.73 2.30
N VAL A 316 -0.91 -13.79 1.69
CA VAL A 316 -1.66 -14.97 1.22
C VAL A 316 -2.08 -15.87 2.39
N PHE A 317 -1.16 -16.21 3.28
CA PHE A 317 -1.36 -17.24 4.30
C PHE A 317 -2.50 -16.91 5.28
N PRO A 318 -2.55 -15.72 5.93
CA PRO A 318 -3.65 -15.37 6.85
C PRO A 318 -5.00 -15.30 6.16
N THR A 319 -5.02 -14.87 4.89
CA THR A 319 -6.26 -14.80 4.08
C THR A 319 -6.86 -16.20 3.87
N ILE A 320 -6.04 -17.19 3.50
CA ILE A 320 -6.50 -18.58 3.33
C ILE A 320 -6.92 -19.21 4.66
N VAL A 321 -6.16 -18.96 5.73
CA VAL A 321 -6.52 -19.43 7.07
C VAL A 321 -7.91 -18.93 7.45
N LEU A 322 -8.25 -17.66 7.22
CA LEU A 322 -9.59 -17.15 7.49
C LEU A 322 -10.68 -17.78 6.61
N PHE A 323 -10.36 -18.14 5.36
CA PHE A 323 -11.28 -18.89 4.51
C PHE A 323 -11.62 -20.28 5.05
N ILE A 324 -10.74 -20.94 5.82
CA ILE A 324 -11.03 -22.25 6.44
C ILE A 324 -12.25 -22.15 7.38
N PHE A 325 -12.39 -21.03 8.09
CA PHE A 325 -13.47 -20.80 9.06
C PHE A 325 -14.79 -20.35 8.42
N ILE A 326 -14.82 -20.05 7.12
CA ILE A 326 -16.00 -19.48 6.45
C ILE A 326 -17.22 -20.43 6.53
N GLN A 327 -18.39 -19.83 6.76
CA GLN A 327 -19.65 -20.57 7.00
C GLN A 327 -19.50 -21.75 7.98
N LYS A 328 -18.96 -21.49 9.18
CA LYS A 328 -18.78 -22.52 10.22
C LYS A 328 -18.04 -23.76 9.68
N PHE A 329 -16.92 -23.51 9.01
CA PHE A 329 -16.08 -24.55 8.40
C PHE A 329 -16.70 -25.29 7.21
N ARG A 330 -17.86 -24.93 6.64
CA ARG A 330 -18.48 -25.70 5.53
C ARG A 330 -17.53 -26.03 4.37
N TYR A 331 -16.58 -25.14 4.07
CA TYR A 331 -15.62 -25.27 2.96
C TYR A 331 -14.18 -25.58 3.41
N TRP A 332 -13.98 -25.98 4.67
CA TRP A 332 -12.65 -26.13 5.28
C TRP A 332 -11.70 -27.03 4.49
N LYS A 333 -12.18 -28.16 3.95
CA LYS A 333 -11.35 -29.11 3.17
C LYS A 333 -10.76 -28.47 1.91
N GLN A 334 -11.53 -27.62 1.23
CA GLN A 334 -11.07 -26.96 0.01
C GLN A 334 -9.96 -25.96 0.32
N PHE A 335 -10.17 -25.10 1.32
CA PHE A 335 -9.18 -24.09 1.70
C PHE A 335 -7.97 -24.68 2.41
N LEU A 336 -8.15 -25.75 3.18
CA LEU A 336 -7.03 -26.51 3.75
C LEU A 336 -6.20 -27.17 2.64
N SER A 337 -6.83 -27.74 1.62
CA SER A 337 -6.10 -28.28 0.45
C SER A 337 -5.29 -27.20 -0.24
N ILE A 338 -5.85 -25.99 -0.43
CA ILE A 338 -5.12 -24.86 -1.01
C ILE A 338 -3.94 -24.46 -0.12
N LEU A 339 -4.15 -24.38 1.19
CA LEU A 339 -3.11 -24.07 2.17
C LEU A 339 -1.96 -25.09 2.10
N ILE A 340 -2.29 -26.39 2.10
CA ILE A 340 -1.31 -27.47 2.00
C ILE A 340 -0.52 -27.38 0.69
N VAL A 341 -1.20 -27.17 -0.45
CA VAL A 341 -0.52 -27.02 -1.74
C VAL A 341 0.43 -25.84 -1.74
N ILE A 342 0.00 -24.67 -1.26
CA ILE A 342 0.86 -23.48 -1.21
C ILE A 342 2.03 -23.69 -0.26
N SER A 343 1.78 -24.22 0.94
CA SER A 343 2.85 -24.51 1.90
C SER A 343 3.83 -25.54 1.36
N PHE A 344 3.36 -26.62 0.74
CA PHE A 344 4.21 -27.65 0.15
C PHE A 344 5.08 -27.09 -0.98
N VAL A 345 4.48 -26.33 -1.91
CA VAL A 345 5.20 -25.74 -3.04
C VAL A 345 6.18 -24.66 -2.57
N TYR A 346 5.77 -23.76 -1.68
CA TYR A 346 6.62 -22.68 -1.17
C TYR A 346 7.79 -23.20 -0.31
N VAL A 347 7.52 -24.12 0.62
CA VAL A 347 8.55 -24.73 1.47
C VAL A 347 9.46 -25.63 0.65
N GLY A 348 8.90 -26.47 -0.24
CA GLY A 348 9.68 -27.31 -1.14
C GLY A 348 10.62 -26.47 -2.02
N PHE A 349 10.14 -25.37 -2.59
CA PHE A 349 10.99 -24.45 -3.32
C PHE A 349 12.09 -23.84 -2.43
N SER A 350 11.71 -23.28 -1.28
CA SER A 350 12.64 -22.53 -0.42
C SER A 350 13.66 -23.40 0.31
N LYS A 351 13.30 -24.63 0.69
CA LYS A 351 14.10 -25.53 1.54
C LYS A 351 14.71 -26.71 0.79
N VAL A 352 14.26 -27.00 -0.43
CA VAL A 352 14.80 -28.10 -1.24
C VAL A 352 15.38 -27.57 -2.54
N VAL A 353 14.61 -26.83 -3.34
CA VAL A 353 15.06 -26.35 -4.66
C VAL A 353 16.19 -25.35 -4.53
N LEU A 354 16.05 -24.29 -3.72
CA LEU A 354 17.09 -23.26 -3.58
C LEU A 354 18.43 -23.83 -3.06
N PRO A 355 18.46 -24.69 -2.01
CA PRO A 355 19.72 -25.32 -1.59
C PRO A 355 20.35 -26.23 -2.64
N ILE A 356 19.56 -27.01 -3.41
CA ILE A 356 20.10 -27.83 -4.52
C ILE A 356 20.77 -26.96 -5.58
N LEU A 357 20.23 -25.76 -5.81
CA LEU A 357 20.78 -24.78 -6.75
C LEU A 357 21.91 -23.93 -6.14
N ASN A 358 22.33 -24.21 -4.90
CA ASN A 358 23.31 -23.42 -4.14
C ASN A 358 22.93 -21.93 -4.01
N VAL A 359 21.65 -21.60 -3.97
CA VAL A 359 21.16 -20.22 -3.83
C VAL A 359 20.94 -19.93 -2.34
N PRO A 360 21.69 -18.99 -1.73
CA PRO A 360 21.50 -18.60 -0.34
C PRO A 360 20.10 -18.01 -0.09
N PRO A 361 19.49 -18.28 1.09
CA PRO A 361 18.20 -17.70 1.45
C PRO A 361 18.31 -16.19 1.72
N THR A 362 17.16 -15.53 1.80
CA THR A 362 17.07 -14.13 2.25
C THR A 362 17.69 -13.94 3.64
N GLU A 363 18.44 -12.86 3.82
CA GLU A 363 19.16 -12.60 5.06
C GLU A 363 18.20 -12.32 6.23
N PRO A 364 18.42 -12.91 7.43
CA PRO A 364 17.56 -12.67 8.59
C PRO A 364 17.46 -11.20 9.01
N ARG A 365 18.48 -10.39 8.71
CA ARG A 365 18.53 -8.94 9.02
C ARG A 365 17.40 -8.15 8.37
N GLU A 366 16.85 -8.60 7.24
CA GLU A 366 15.74 -7.92 6.56
C GLU A 366 14.49 -7.86 7.43
N ALA A 367 14.27 -8.86 8.29
CA ALA A 367 13.15 -8.90 9.24
C ALA A 367 13.35 -8.00 10.47
N LEU A 368 14.54 -7.40 10.64
CA LEU A 368 14.91 -6.62 11.82
C LEU A 368 14.96 -5.11 11.56
N SER A 369 14.52 -4.65 10.39
CA SER A 369 14.53 -3.24 9.99
C SER A 369 13.89 -2.32 11.04
N LEU A 370 12.68 -2.65 11.53
CA LEU A 370 12.01 -1.87 12.56
C LEU A 370 12.75 -1.88 13.92
N PRO A 371 13.14 -3.04 14.50
CA PRO A 371 13.95 -3.07 15.72
C PRO A 371 15.26 -2.27 15.66
N ILE A 372 15.98 -2.38 14.54
CA ILE A 372 17.25 -1.67 14.32
C ILE A 372 16.99 -0.17 14.28
N GLN A 373 15.93 0.26 13.58
CA GLN A 373 15.57 1.67 13.48
C GLN A 373 15.19 2.29 14.84
N GLN A 374 14.49 1.54 15.69
CA GLN A 374 14.18 1.97 17.06
C GLN A 374 15.44 2.04 17.93
N THR A 375 16.35 1.08 17.77
CA THR A 375 17.64 1.05 18.47
C THR A 375 18.50 2.24 18.08
N ALA A 376 18.59 2.55 16.80
CA ALA A 376 19.34 3.69 16.26
C ALA A 376 18.86 5.02 16.87
N ARG A 377 17.54 5.24 16.89
CA ARG A 377 16.96 6.43 17.53
C ARG A 377 17.20 6.45 19.04
N TYR A 378 17.10 5.31 19.71
CA TYR A 378 17.39 5.19 21.14
C TYR A 378 18.84 5.61 21.45
N ILE A 379 19.80 5.10 20.69
CA ILE A 379 21.22 5.42 20.87
C ILE A 379 21.47 6.93 20.65
N LYS A 380 20.79 7.52 19.67
CA LYS A 380 20.88 8.95 19.36
C LYS A 380 20.28 9.84 20.45
N GLU A 381 19.11 9.49 21.00
CA GLU A 381 18.38 10.33 21.95
C GLU A 381 18.75 10.06 23.42
N HIS A 382 19.10 8.82 23.78
CA HIS A 382 19.34 8.36 25.16
C HIS A 382 20.70 7.66 25.33
N PRO A 383 21.83 8.23 24.86
CA PRO A 383 23.14 7.56 24.91
C PRO A 383 23.62 7.24 26.33
N LYS A 384 23.21 8.06 27.32
CA LYS A 384 23.59 7.90 28.73
C LYS A 384 22.86 6.74 29.42
N ASP A 385 21.72 6.33 28.87
CA ASP A 385 20.88 5.28 29.44
C ASP A 385 21.24 3.88 28.88
N ILE A 386 22.32 3.73 28.12
CA ILE A 386 22.75 2.43 27.62
C ILE A 386 23.61 1.73 28.68
N LYS A 387 23.14 0.57 29.16
CA LYS A 387 23.83 -0.19 30.22
C LYS A 387 25.07 -0.92 29.67
N PRO A 388 26.06 -1.25 30.52
CA PRO A 388 27.28 -1.94 30.09
C PRO A 388 27.03 -3.25 29.32
N LYS A 389 26.07 -4.07 29.79
CA LYS A 389 25.68 -5.33 29.11
C LYS A 389 25.05 -5.08 27.73
N GLU A 390 24.22 -4.05 27.62
CA GLU A 390 23.57 -3.67 26.35
C GLU A 390 24.63 -3.17 25.36
N LYS A 391 25.56 -2.32 25.82
CA LYS A 391 26.70 -1.86 25.04
C LYS A 391 27.57 -3.01 24.53
N GLN A 392 27.85 -4.01 25.37
CA GLN A 392 28.63 -5.18 24.97
C GLN A 392 27.93 -5.96 23.84
N ILE A 393 26.63 -6.20 23.96
CA ILE A 393 25.85 -6.90 22.94
C ILE A 393 25.75 -6.05 21.66
N LEU A 394 25.42 -4.77 21.75
CA LEU A 394 25.37 -3.88 20.58
C LEU A 394 26.72 -3.85 19.83
N ASN A 395 27.84 -3.76 20.55
CA ASN A 395 29.15 -3.78 19.91
C ASN A 395 29.48 -5.14 19.28
N LYS A 396 29.09 -6.22 19.94
CA LYS A 396 29.25 -7.56 19.40
C LYS A 396 28.49 -7.72 18.07
N GLU A 397 27.24 -7.29 18.02
CA GLU A 397 26.37 -7.51 16.86
C GLU A 397 26.53 -6.46 15.74
N PHE A 398 26.94 -5.22 16.04
CA PHE A 398 27.02 -4.11 15.07
C PHE A 398 28.43 -3.47 14.91
N GLY A 399 29.42 -3.87 15.71
CA GLY A 399 30.75 -3.24 15.69
C GLY A 399 30.83 -2.05 16.65
N ASP A 400 30.97 -0.82 16.16
CA ASP A 400 30.84 0.36 17.02
C ASP A 400 29.38 0.78 17.10
N TYR A 401 28.74 0.52 18.25
CA TYR A 401 27.32 0.82 18.45
C TYR A 401 26.97 2.31 18.28
N ARG A 402 27.92 3.23 18.44
CA ARG A 402 27.68 4.67 18.31
C ARG A 402 27.31 5.06 16.88
N ILE A 403 27.94 4.40 15.91
CA ILE A 403 27.70 4.63 14.48
C ILE A 403 26.22 4.41 14.14
N ILE A 404 25.57 3.44 14.79
CA ILE A 404 24.14 3.15 14.58
C ILE A 404 23.28 4.40 14.83
N GLY A 405 23.59 5.18 15.87
CA GLY A 405 22.87 6.42 16.17
C GLY A 405 23.27 7.59 15.26
N GLU A 406 24.51 7.61 14.77
CA GLU A 406 25.04 8.64 13.86
C GLU A 406 24.40 8.54 12.47
N VAL A 407 24.30 7.32 11.92
CA VAL A 407 23.73 7.08 10.58
C VAL A 407 22.19 7.00 10.58
N TYR A 408 21.55 7.25 11.74
CA TYR A 408 20.09 7.23 11.84
C TYR A 408 19.44 8.29 10.94
N ASP A 409 18.72 7.82 9.93
CA ASP A 409 17.79 8.61 9.13
C ASP A 409 16.35 8.24 9.52
N PRO A 410 15.50 9.18 9.98
CA PRO A 410 14.13 8.87 10.38
C PRO A 410 13.24 8.28 9.28
N ASN A 411 13.56 8.46 8.00
CA ASN A 411 12.74 8.03 6.87
C ASN A 411 13.16 6.71 6.25
N ILE A 412 14.37 6.20 6.51
CA ILE A 412 14.88 4.97 5.88
C ILE A 412 15.77 4.18 6.83
N SER A 413 15.62 2.85 6.82
CA SER A 413 16.37 1.94 7.71
C SER A 413 17.61 1.34 7.07
N ASP A 414 17.84 1.49 5.76
CA ASP A 414 18.97 0.86 5.07
C ASP A 414 20.35 1.22 5.67
N PRO A 415 20.64 2.49 6.04
CA PRO A 415 21.94 2.84 6.63
C PRO A 415 22.21 2.14 7.96
N THR A 416 21.18 1.96 8.80
CA THR A 416 21.31 1.34 10.12
C THR A 416 21.31 -0.19 10.02
N LYS A 417 20.49 -0.74 9.10
CA LYS A 417 20.39 -2.18 8.82
C LYS A 417 21.69 -2.77 8.28
N ALA A 418 22.39 -2.04 7.42
CA ALA A 418 23.66 -2.45 6.83
C ALA A 418 24.78 -2.69 7.86
N LEU A 419 24.65 -2.16 9.08
CA LEU A 419 25.63 -2.34 10.16
C LEU A 419 25.48 -3.67 10.92
N LEU A 420 24.34 -4.35 10.81
CA LEU A 420 24.13 -5.62 11.50
C LEU A 420 24.98 -6.72 10.85
N LYS A 421 25.81 -7.40 11.64
CA LYS A 421 26.60 -8.54 11.14
C LYS A 421 25.71 -9.70 10.72
N ASP A 422 26.09 -10.41 9.67
CA ASP A 422 25.31 -11.54 9.14
C ASP A 422 25.21 -12.72 10.12
N ASN A 423 26.19 -12.88 11.01
CA ASN A 423 26.21 -13.91 12.06
C ASN A 423 25.69 -13.41 13.41
N ALA A 424 24.93 -12.31 13.43
CA ALA A 424 24.49 -11.70 14.67
C ALA A 424 23.58 -12.62 15.50
N ASN A 425 23.74 -12.62 16.83
CA ASN A 425 22.82 -13.30 17.73
C ASN A 425 21.53 -12.50 17.89
N ILE A 426 20.57 -12.78 17.02
CA ILE A 426 19.25 -12.13 16.97
C ILE A 426 18.52 -12.22 18.31
N LYS A 427 18.64 -13.36 19.02
CA LYS A 427 17.94 -13.55 20.31
C LYS A 427 18.46 -12.61 21.38
N ASP A 428 19.78 -12.50 21.52
CA ASP A 428 20.41 -11.62 22.49
C ASP A 428 20.13 -10.15 22.17
N TYR A 429 20.20 -9.79 20.88
CA TYR A 429 19.86 -8.45 20.41
C TYR A 429 18.39 -8.09 20.70
N LEU A 430 17.43 -8.95 20.36
CA LEU A 430 16.01 -8.69 20.61
C LEU A 430 15.70 -8.56 22.11
N LEU A 431 16.41 -9.29 22.97
CA LEU A 431 16.24 -9.15 24.41
C LEU A 431 16.62 -7.76 24.90
N ILE A 432 17.78 -7.23 24.49
CA ILE A 432 18.18 -5.87 24.88
C ILE A 432 17.34 -4.79 24.19
N TRP A 433 16.92 -5.02 22.94
CA TRP A 433 15.99 -4.14 22.24
C TRP A 433 14.68 -4.01 23.02
N MET A 434 14.16 -5.10 23.57
CA MET A 434 12.95 -5.06 24.39
C MET A 434 13.17 -4.30 25.71
N THR A 435 14.30 -4.51 26.39
CA THR A 435 14.61 -3.79 27.66
C THR A 435 14.83 -2.30 27.45
N MET A 436 15.47 -1.90 26.35
CA MET A 436 15.59 -0.50 25.94
C MET A 436 14.22 0.10 25.62
N GLY A 437 13.38 -0.62 24.87
CA GLY A 437 12.04 -0.16 24.49
C GLY A 437 11.10 0.06 25.67
N ILE A 438 11.13 -0.83 26.68
CA ILE A 438 10.32 -0.67 27.90
C ILE A 438 10.76 0.57 28.70
N ARG A 439 12.05 0.91 28.69
CA ARG A 439 12.56 2.10 29.39
C ARG A 439 12.22 3.40 28.67
N HIS A 440 12.29 3.42 27.34
CA HIS A 440 12.01 4.63 26.53
C HIS A 440 10.95 4.36 25.44
N PRO A 441 9.69 4.03 25.82
CA PRO A 441 8.66 3.65 24.86
C PRO A 441 8.32 4.77 23.88
N LYS A 442 8.37 6.04 24.33
CA LYS A 442 8.11 7.21 23.47
C LYS A 442 9.09 7.30 22.30
N THR A 443 10.36 6.95 22.50
CA THR A 443 11.36 6.95 21.42
C THR A 443 11.11 5.83 20.43
N TYR A 444 10.66 4.65 20.89
CA TYR A 444 10.30 3.55 20.00
C TYR A 444 9.07 3.90 19.15
N PHE A 445 8.01 4.43 19.78
CA PHE A 445 6.85 4.94 19.04
C PHE A 445 7.24 6.06 18.07
N GLY A 446 8.09 6.99 18.50
CA GLY A 446 8.59 8.07 17.65
C GLY A 446 9.37 7.54 16.44
N ALA A 447 10.26 6.57 16.62
CA ALA A 447 11.01 5.93 15.53
C ALA A 447 10.09 5.21 14.55
N THR A 448 9.17 4.37 15.05
CA THR A 448 8.19 3.67 14.23
C THR A 448 7.34 4.65 13.43
N PHE A 449 6.77 5.66 14.10
CA PHE A 449 5.90 6.64 13.45
C PHE A 449 6.68 7.42 12.39
N ALA A 450 7.85 7.97 12.72
CA ALA A 450 8.69 8.71 11.77
C ALA A 450 9.01 7.93 10.50
N GLY A 451 9.35 6.64 10.63
CA GLY A 451 9.71 5.79 9.49
C GLY A 451 8.54 5.24 8.68
N THR A 452 7.28 5.46 9.10
CA THR A 452 6.13 4.75 8.51
C THR A 452 4.88 5.58 8.32
N TYR A 453 4.77 6.78 8.90
CA TYR A 453 3.51 7.53 8.93
C TYR A 453 2.93 7.85 7.55
N CYS A 454 3.77 8.04 6.53
CA CYS A 454 3.30 8.29 5.17
C CYS A 454 2.45 7.14 4.62
N TYR A 455 2.57 5.90 5.14
CA TYR A 455 1.72 4.76 4.75
C TYR A 455 0.27 4.85 5.18
N TYR A 456 -0.04 5.68 6.19
CA TYR A 456 -1.39 5.80 6.76
C TYR A 456 -1.79 7.25 7.07
N TYR A 457 -0.98 8.23 6.69
CA TYR A 457 -1.29 9.66 6.73
C TYR A 457 -1.76 10.13 5.34
N PRO A 458 -3.07 10.38 5.13
CA PRO A 458 -3.64 10.58 3.79
C PRO A 458 -3.53 12.02 3.26
N TRP A 459 -2.82 12.91 3.95
CA TRP A 459 -2.74 14.34 3.60
C TRP A 459 -1.42 14.72 2.91
N ILE A 460 -0.52 13.76 2.71
CA ILE A 460 0.65 13.90 1.84
C ILE A 460 0.29 13.31 0.48
N SER A 461 0.77 13.96 -0.59
CA SER A 461 0.68 13.42 -1.93
C SER A 461 1.42 12.08 -2.00
N ALA A 462 0.80 11.06 -2.61
CA ALA A 462 1.46 9.79 -2.88
C ALA A 462 2.86 10.01 -3.46
N GLN A 463 3.88 9.32 -2.92
CA GLN A 463 5.26 9.47 -3.39
C GLN A 463 5.38 9.20 -4.89
N SER A 464 6.35 9.85 -5.52
CA SER A 464 6.54 9.83 -6.97
C SER A 464 6.78 8.41 -7.48
N PHE A 465 6.23 8.12 -8.66
CA PHE A 465 6.53 6.91 -9.41
C PHE A 465 7.90 6.98 -10.11
N THR A 466 8.66 8.08 -9.97
CA THR A 466 9.89 8.38 -10.74
C THR A 466 11.02 7.38 -10.59
N TRP A 467 11.02 6.57 -9.54
CA TRP A 467 11.97 5.45 -9.45
C TRP A 467 11.74 4.44 -10.58
N ALA A 468 10.51 4.36 -11.10
CA ALA A 468 10.13 3.76 -12.36
C ALA A 468 10.05 4.87 -13.42
N GLY A 469 10.72 4.71 -14.56
CA GLY A 469 10.84 5.78 -15.57
C GLY A 469 12.25 6.32 -15.78
N ASP A 470 13.26 5.61 -15.28
CA ASP A 470 14.67 5.82 -15.60
C ASP A 470 15.37 4.46 -15.84
N ILE A 471 16.45 4.47 -16.61
CA ILE A 471 17.43 3.37 -16.61
C ILE A 471 18.37 3.71 -15.46
N SER A 472 18.23 2.97 -14.35
CA SER A 472 18.95 3.28 -13.13
C SER A 472 20.47 3.17 -13.33
N THR A 473 21.22 4.10 -12.74
CA THR A 473 22.68 4.04 -12.68
C THR A 473 23.17 3.17 -11.51
N TYR A 474 22.27 2.74 -10.62
CA TYR A 474 22.59 1.82 -9.54
C TYR A 474 22.73 0.39 -10.10
N HIS A 475 23.87 -0.26 -9.83
CA HIS A 475 24.24 -1.58 -10.39
C HIS A 475 24.08 -1.69 -11.91
N ASN A 476 24.62 -0.73 -12.67
CA ASN A 476 24.43 -0.68 -14.12
C ASN A 476 25.08 -1.89 -14.86
N PRO A 477 24.30 -2.81 -15.46
CA PRO A 477 24.83 -3.97 -16.19
C PRO A 477 25.41 -3.52 -17.54
N ASN A 478 26.60 -2.91 -17.52
CA ASN A 478 27.22 -2.26 -18.68
C ASN A 478 27.39 -3.20 -19.88
N PHE A 479 27.51 -4.51 -19.66
CA PHE A 479 27.61 -5.51 -20.73
C PHE A 479 26.36 -5.58 -21.64
N LEU A 480 25.19 -5.14 -21.14
CA LEU A 480 23.96 -5.04 -21.94
C LEU A 480 23.89 -3.77 -22.79
N ASN A 481 24.74 -2.77 -22.52
CA ASN A 481 24.78 -1.47 -23.20
C ASN A 481 23.39 -0.81 -23.30
N LEU A 482 22.67 -0.77 -22.18
CA LEU A 482 21.30 -0.25 -22.12
C LEU A 482 21.30 1.28 -22.30
N HIS A 483 20.49 1.77 -23.22
CA HIS A 483 20.33 3.20 -23.45
C HIS A 483 18.97 3.50 -24.08
N TYR A 484 18.45 4.69 -23.79
CA TYR A 484 17.21 5.15 -24.40
C TYR A 484 17.39 5.49 -25.89
N LEU A 485 16.34 5.26 -26.67
CA LEU A 485 16.28 5.63 -28.09
C LEU A 485 15.88 7.09 -28.32
N THR A 486 15.31 7.74 -27.30
CA THR A 486 14.86 9.13 -27.33
C THR A 486 15.85 10.05 -26.62
N THR A 487 15.65 11.38 -26.68
CA THR A 487 16.50 12.34 -25.96
C THR A 487 16.05 12.53 -24.51
N ASP A 488 17.00 12.86 -23.62
CA ASP A 488 16.70 13.17 -22.21
C ASP A 488 15.70 14.32 -22.07
N SER A 489 15.77 15.32 -22.96
CA SER A 489 14.86 16.48 -22.95
C SER A 489 13.40 16.04 -23.05
N ILE A 490 13.07 15.16 -24.00
CA ILE A 490 11.70 14.65 -24.21
C ILE A 490 11.24 13.91 -22.95
N ARG A 491 12.05 12.99 -22.43
CA ARG A 491 11.71 12.21 -21.23
C ARG A 491 11.50 13.09 -20.01
N ASN A 492 12.35 14.09 -19.80
CA ASN A 492 12.27 14.99 -18.67
C ASN A 492 11.03 15.90 -18.74
N VAL A 493 10.65 16.38 -19.93
CA VAL A 493 9.40 17.11 -20.12
C VAL A 493 8.20 16.22 -19.77
N ILE A 494 8.19 14.96 -20.21
CA ILE A 494 7.10 14.03 -19.93
C ILE A 494 7.04 13.68 -18.44
N LYS A 495 8.16 13.29 -17.83
CA LYS A 495 8.25 13.00 -16.38
C LYS A 495 7.76 14.18 -15.55
N SER A 496 8.26 15.39 -15.82
CA SER A 496 7.88 16.60 -15.07
C SER A 496 6.41 16.96 -15.25
N THR A 497 5.85 16.78 -16.45
CA THR A 497 4.42 17.01 -16.72
C THR A 497 3.55 16.01 -15.96
N LEU A 498 3.89 14.73 -16.01
CA LEU A 498 3.14 13.68 -15.32
C LEU A 498 3.21 13.83 -13.79
N LEU A 499 4.37 14.22 -13.25
CA LEU A 499 4.51 14.53 -11.83
C LEU A 499 3.59 15.67 -11.40
N LYS A 500 3.51 16.75 -12.19
CA LYS A 500 2.58 17.86 -11.91
C LYS A 500 1.13 17.38 -11.91
N ILE A 501 0.73 16.56 -12.88
CA ILE A 501 -0.63 16.01 -12.99
C ILE A 501 -0.96 15.12 -11.79
N VAL A 502 -0.07 14.20 -11.42
CA VAL A 502 -0.28 13.25 -10.32
C VAL A 502 -0.29 13.93 -8.95
N ASN A 503 0.41 15.06 -8.81
CA ASN A 503 0.38 15.87 -7.59
C ASN A 503 -0.84 16.80 -7.50
N LEU A 504 -1.70 16.86 -8.53
CA LEU A 504 -2.99 17.54 -8.38
C LEU A 504 -3.84 16.81 -7.33
N PRO A 505 -4.42 17.50 -6.32
CA PRO A 505 -5.09 16.86 -5.19
C PRO A 505 -6.13 15.81 -5.57
N TYR A 506 -7.00 16.12 -6.54
CA TYR A 506 -8.07 15.21 -6.98
C TYR A 506 -7.55 13.98 -7.72
N ILE A 507 -6.43 14.11 -8.44
CA ILE A 507 -5.77 12.98 -9.12
C ILE A 507 -5.01 12.14 -8.11
N ASN A 508 -4.30 12.78 -7.19
CA ASN A 508 -3.53 12.10 -6.16
C ASN A 508 -4.42 11.20 -5.30
N PHE A 509 -5.64 11.63 -4.96
CA PHE A 509 -6.61 10.81 -4.23
C PHE A 509 -6.88 9.45 -4.87
N LEU A 510 -6.78 9.34 -6.20
CA LEU A 510 -6.97 8.08 -6.90
C LEU A 510 -5.82 7.09 -6.64
N ILE A 511 -4.60 7.57 -6.38
CA ILE A 511 -3.41 6.73 -6.17
C ILE A 511 -2.83 6.81 -4.75
N ASN A 512 -3.50 7.50 -3.84
CA ASN A 512 -3.02 7.70 -2.49
C ASN A 512 -3.24 6.43 -1.65
N TYR A 513 -2.18 5.63 -1.49
CA TYR A 513 -2.24 4.36 -0.75
C TYR A 513 -2.66 4.54 0.72
N ALA A 514 -2.30 5.65 1.39
CA ALA A 514 -2.75 5.94 2.75
C ALA A 514 -4.26 6.17 2.81
N LEU A 515 -4.82 6.91 1.85
CA LEU A 515 -6.27 7.08 1.72
C LEU A 515 -6.97 5.74 1.43
N MET A 516 -6.39 4.89 0.58
CA MET A 516 -6.93 3.56 0.28
C MET A 516 -7.01 2.67 1.52
N ILE A 517 -6.02 2.74 2.42
CA ILE A 517 -6.08 2.07 3.73
C ILE A 517 -7.26 2.59 4.56
N TRP A 518 -7.44 3.90 4.66
CA TRP A 518 -8.57 4.47 5.42
C TRP A 518 -9.93 4.08 4.84
N ILE A 519 -10.06 4.05 3.52
CA ILE A 519 -11.25 3.54 2.84
C ILE A 519 -11.48 2.06 3.23
N CYS A 520 -10.44 1.22 3.21
CA CYS A 520 -10.55 -0.18 3.66
C CYS A 520 -10.98 -0.29 5.13
N ILE A 521 -10.42 0.51 6.04
CA ILE A 521 -10.79 0.54 7.46
C ILE A 521 -12.28 0.86 7.63
N LEU A 522 -12.79 1.89 6.93
CA LEU A 522 -14.20 2.28 6.99
C LEU A 522 -15.13 1.19 6.44
N MET A 523 -14.79 0.59 5.30
CA MET A 523 -15.56 -0.51 4.70
C MET A 523 -15.65 -1.70 5.66
N VAL A 524 -14.51 -2.11 6.24
CA VAL A 524 -14.45 -3.22 7.20
C VAL A 524 -15.19 -2.89 8.49
N ALA A 525 -15.12 -1.66 9.00
CA ALA A 525 -15.90 -1.24 10.17
C ALA A 525 -17.42 -1.39 9.94
N VAL A 526 -17.91 -1.04 8.75
CA VAL A 526 -19.32 -1.27 8.39
C VAL A 526 -19.62 -2.76 8.27
N ILE A 527 -18.75 -3.54 7.62
CA ILE A 527 -18.92 -5.00 7.51
C ILE A 527 -19.02 -5.63 8.90
N CYS A 528 -18.07 -5.35 9.79
CA CYS A 528 -18.02 -5.94 11.12
C CYS A 528 -19.23 -5.55 11.99
N THR A 529 -19.77 -4.35 11.81
CA THR A 529 -20.92 -3.86 12.60
C THR A 529 -22.26 -4.33 12.06
N LYS A 530 -22.43 -4.36 10.73
CA LYS A 530 -23.74 -4.59 10.09
C LYS A 530 -23.88 -5.92 9.37
N TYR A 531 -22.80 -6.60 9.03
CA TYR A 531 -22.80 -7.79 8.18
C TYR A 531 -21.98 -8.92 8.81
N ASN A 532 -21.97 -10.08 8.17
CA ASN A 532 -21.10 -11.17 8.56
C ASN A 532 -19.61 -10.76 8.45
N PHE A 533 -18.81 -11.00 9.49
CA PHE A 533 -17.38 -10.69 9.50
C PHE A 533 -16.63 -11.32 8.32
N PHE A 534 -17.07 -12.48 7.82
CA PHE A 534 -16.41 -13.16 6.70
C PHE A 534 -16.48 -12.39 5.38
N TYR A 535 -17.33 -11.36 5.25
CA TYR A 535 -17.24 -10.42 4.12
C TYR A 535 -15.92 -9.63 4.13
N SER A 536 -15.23 -9.53 5.26
CA SER A 536 -13.96 -8.79 5.39
C SER A 536 -12.71 -9.56 4.98
N ILE A 537 -12.79 -10.88 4.72
CA ILE A 537 -11.63 -11.72 4.37
C ILE A 537 -10.76 -11.10 3.25
N PRO A 538 -11.32 -10.59 2.13
CA PRO A 538 -10.52 -10.03 1.04
C PRO A 538 -9.64 -8.83 1.44
N PHE A 539 -10.07 -8.08 2.47
CA PHE A 539 -9.40 -6.87 2.95
C PHE A 539 -8.17 -7.17 3.81
N ILE A 540 -8.10 -8.39 4.37
CA ILE A 540 -7.04 -8.79 5.32
C ILE A 540 -5.67 -8.66 4.67
N SER A 541 -5.55 -9.06 3.41
CA SER A 541 -4.34 -8.90 2.62
C SER A 541 -3.80 -7.45 2.64
N ASN A 542 -4.65 -6.44 2.44
CA ASN A 542 -4.24 -5.03 2.43
C ASN A 542 -3.76 -4.57 3.81
N PHE A 543 -4.38 -5.05 4.89
CA PHE A 543 -3.92 -4.74 6.25
C PHE A 543 -2.60 -5.43 6.58
N ILE A 544 -2.40 -6.67 6.13
CA ILE A 544 -1.10 -7.33 6.27
C ILE A 544 -0.03 -6.60 5.47
N ASN A 545 -0.33 -6.14 4.24
CA ASN A 545 0.61 -5.33 3.47
C ASN A 545 1.00 -4.03 4.20
N LEU A 546 0.04 -3.37 4.86
CA LEU A 546 0.33 -2.22 5.72
C LEU A 546 1.26 -2.59 6.89
N LEU A 547 1.03 -3.72 7.55
CA LEU A 547 1.90 -4.19 8.64
C LEU A 547 3.32 -4.50 8.13
N ILE A 548 3.46 -5.06 6.92
CA ILE A 548 4.76 -5.28 6.26
C ILE A 548 5.47 -3.94 6.01
N CYS A 549 4.75 -2.92 5.53
CA CYS A 549 5.28 -1.57 5.34
C CYS A 549 5.73 -0.94 6.67
N ILE A 550 4.99 -1.19 7.76
CA ILE A 550 5.36 -0.72 9.11
C ILE A 550 6.60 -1.46 9.63
N ALA A 551 6.72 -2.76 9.35
CA ALA A 551 7.87 -3.57 9.75
C ALA A 551 9.15 -3.27 8.93
N SER A 552 9.01 -2.66 7.75
CA SER A 552 10.10 -2.34 6.82
C SER A 552 10.19 -0.81 6.61
N PRO A 553 10.64 -0.03 7.62
CA PRO A 553 10.58 1.43 7.58
C PRO A 553 11.42 2.01 6.44
N VAL A 554 10.70 2.35 5.37
CA VAL A 554 11.08 3.20 4.24
C VAL A 554 9.88 4.11 4.01
N ASN A 555 9.85 5.26 4.67
CA ASN A 555 8.64 6.03 4.90
C ASN A 555 7.93 6.41 3.59
N GLY A 556 6.71 5.90 3.38
CA GLY A 556 5.85 6.29 2.26
C GLY A 556 6.27 5.76 0.89
N ASN A 557 7.16 4.79 0.81
CA ASN A 557 7.61 4.30 -0.48
C ASN A 557 6.50 3.49 -1.19
N ASN A 558 5.99 4.06 -2.29
CA ASN A 558 4.88 3.52 -3.08
C ASN A 558 5.19 2.12 -3.68
N ARG A 559 6.47 1.73 -3.74
CA ARG A 559 6.93 0.40 -4.13
C ARG A 559 6.40 -0.71 -3.22
N TYR A 560 6.23 -0.43 -1.93
CA TYR A 560 5.76 -1.42 -0.96
C TYR A 560 4.24 -1.36 -0.77
N SER A 561 3.64 -0.17 -0.83
CA SER A 561 2.22 0.03 -0.55
C SER A 561 1.34 0.05 -1.79
N GLY A 562 1.88 0.29 -2.99
CA GLY A 562 1.04 0.59 -4.15
C GLY A 562 0.27 -0.59 -4.74
N CYS A 563 0.60 -1.84 -4.36
CA CYS A 563 -0.23 -3.02 -4.67
C CYS A 563 -1.67 -2.88 -4.15
N ILE A 564 -1.87 -2.14 -3.05
CA ILE A 564 -3.19 -1.99 -2.44
C ILE A 564 -4.10 -1.04 -3.23
N ILE A 565 -3.57 -0.18 -4.10
CA ILE A 565 -4.36 0.87 -4.77
C ILE A 565 -5.41 0.23 -5.68
N PHE A 566 -4.96 -0.57 -6.66
CA PHE A 566 -5.88 -1.25 -7.57
C PHE A 566 -6.71 -2.31 -6.83
N ALA A 567 -6.10 -3.03 -5.88
CA ALA A 567 -6.83 -3.98 -5.05
C ALA A 567 -8.00 -3.32 -4.32
N THR A 568 -7.82 -2.09 -3.83
CA THR A 568 -8.89 -1.32 -3.17
C THR A 568 -10.03 -0.98 -4.13
N TYR A 569 -9.77 -0.69 -5.41
CA TYR A 569 -10.87 -0.54 -6.38
C TYR A 569 -11.71 -1.81 -6.53
N CYS A 570 -11.08 -2.98 -6.51
CA CYS A 570 -11.80 -4.25 -6.50
C CYS A 570 -12.62 -4.42 -5.20
N LEU A 571 -12.04 -4.07 -4.06
CA LEU A 571 -12.69 -4.11 -2.75
C LEU A 571 -13.86 -3.13 -2.64
N VAL A 572 -13.78 -1.94 -3.23
CA VAL A 572 -14.89 -0.97 -3.29
C VAL A 572 -16.05 -1.54 -4.10
N ALA A 573 -15.78 -2.11 -5.28
CA ALA A 573 -16.83 -2.76 -6.08
C ALA A 573 -17.51 -3.91 -5.34
N PHE A 574 -16.72 -4.73 -4.65
CA PHE A 574 -17.23 -5.81 -3.81
C PHE A 574 -18.02 -5.29 -2.61
N TYR A 575 -17.55 -4.25 -1.93
CA TYR A 575 -18.25 -3.64 -0.81
C TYR A 575 -19.62 -3.08 -1.22
N LEU A 576 -19.71 -2.42 -2.38
CA LEU A 576 -20.99 -1.96 -2.94
C LEU A 576 -21.97 -3.11 -3.17
N LEU A 577 -21.48 -4.27 -3.61
CA LEU A 577 -22.29 -5.48 -3.74
C LEU A 577 -22.76 -6.00 -2.37
N VAL A 578 -21.87 -6.01 -1.36
CA VAL A 578 -22.21 -6.41 0.03
C VAL A 578 -23.26 -5.48 0.61
N LEU A 579 -23.17 -4.16 0.38
CA LEU A 579 -24.19 -3.21 0.84
C LEU A 579 -25.57 -3.48 0.23
N LYS A 580 -25.61 -3.92 -1.02
CA LYS A 580 -26.85 -4.19 -1.76
C LYS A 580 -27.48 -5.54 -1.42
N ASN A 581 -26.67 -6.59 -1.34
CA ASN A 581 -27.13 -7.99 -1.31
C ASN A 581 -26.62 -8.79 -0.10
N GLY A 582 -25.77 -8.21 0.75
CA GLY A 582 -25.18 -8.92 1.87
C GLY A 582 -26.16 -9.14 3.01
N ASP A 583 -26.08 -10.32 3.64
CA ASP A 583 -26.83 -10.63 4.85
C ASP A 583 -26.47 -9.68 6.00
N ARG A 584 -27.44 -8.85 6.40
CA ARG A 584 -27.29 -8.00 7.58
C ARG A 584 -27.38 -8.84 8.85
N LYS A 585 -26.60 -8.47 9.86
CA LYS A 585 -26.81 -8.92 11.24
C LYS A 585 -28.18 -8.40 11.67
N GLY A 586 -29.05 -9.33 12.10
CA GLY A 586 -30.39 -9.04 12.60
C GLY A 586 -30.37 -8.14 13.82
#